data_AF-A0A026W159-F1
#
_entry.id   AF-A0A026W159-F1
#
_cell.length_a   1.000
_cell.length_b   1.000
_cell.length_c   1.000
_cell.angle_alpha   90.00
_cell.angle_beta   90.00
_cell.angle_gamma   90.00
#
_symmetry.space_group_name_H-M   'P 1'
#
loop_
_entity.id
_entity.type
_entity.pdbx_description
1 polymer ?
#
loop_
_entity_poly.entity_id
_entity_poly.type
_entity_poly.pdbx_seq_one_letter_code
_entity_poly.pdbx_strand_id
1 'polypeptide(L)'
;MMENDLIYGECQKTSVRVQNLYAERYPNRTQPSRRAFKNVCDKLGQTGSLNTRKSEREKRKTNEGNEIRVLTMVAQNPHISSRQIERESGINRRSVLRILHH
;
A
#
# COMPACT_ATOMS: atom_id res chain seq x y z
N MET A 1 13.90 -21.55 0.88
CA MET A 1 13.68 -20.19 1.42
C MET A 1 13.92 -20.23 2.94
N MET A 2 15.16 -20.43 3.38
CA MET A 2 15.50 -20.64 4.81
C MET A 2 16.85 -20.03 5.24
N GLU A 3 17.58 -19.33 4.36
CA GLU A 3 18.93 -18.82 4.69
C GLU A 3 19.00 -17.33 5.04
N ASN A 4 18.00 -16.54 4.64
CA ASN A 4 17.95 -15.13 5.00
C ASN A 4 17.66 -14.95 6.50
N ASP A 5 16.84 -15.83 7.08
CA ASP A 5 16.41 -15.75 8.49
C ASP A 5 17.58 -15.91 9.47
N LEU A 6 18.62 -16.67 9.11
CA LEU A 6 19.79 -16.87 9.96
C LEU A 6 20.65 -15.59 10.09
N ILE A 7 20.78 -14.81 9.01
CA ILE A 7 21.52 -13.54 9.01
C ILE A 7 20.76 -12.48 9.81
N TYR A 8 19.42 -12.50 9.75
CA TYR A 8 18.59 -11.60 10.55
C TYR A 8 18.43 -12.04 12.01
N GLY A 9 18.61 -13.32 12.35
CA GLY A 9 18.74 -13.78 13.74
C GLY A 9 19.98 -13.20 14.45
N GLU A 10 21.06 -12.96 13.70
CA GLU A 10 22.26 -12.26 14.19
C GLU A 10 22.10 -10.74 14.31
N CYS A 11 20.93 -10.15 13.97
CA CYS A 11 20.64 -8.71 14.03
C CYS A 11 20.88 -8.05 15.41
N GLN A 12 20.99 -8.83 16.48
CA GLN A 12 21.40 -8.33 17.80
C GLN A 12 22.85 -7.81 17.82
N LYS A 13 23.65 -8.13 16.79
CA LYS A 13 24.99 -7.58 16.55
C LYS A 13 24.91 -6.42 15.56
N THR A 14 25.70 -5.38 15.80
CA THR A 14 25.73 -4.09 15.09
C THR A 14 25.40 -4.18 13.60
N SER A 15 24.45 -3.38 13.11
CA SER A 15 23.97 -3.36 11.71
C SER A 15 25.06 -3.33 10.62
N VAL A 16 26.25 -2.81 10.93
CA VAL A 16 27.43 -2.79 10.05
C VAL A 16 27.99 -4.21 9.82
N ARG A 17 28.07 -5.02 10.87
CA ARG A 17 28.60 -6.39 10.81
C ARG A 17 27.68 -7.30 10.00
N VAL A 18 26.37 -7.14 10.15
CA VAL A 18 25.36 -7.86 9.38
C VAL A 18 25.46 -7.52 7.89
N GLN A 19 25.66 -6.24 7.56
CA GLN A 19 25.83 -5.79 6.19
C GLN A 19 27.08 -6.41 5.53
N ASN A 20 28.21 -6.44 6.24
CA ASN A 20 29.45 -7.03 5.72
C ASN A 20 29.31 -8.54 5.52
N LEU A 21 28.73 -9.26 6.49
CA LEU A 21 28.47 -10.70 6.37
C LEU A 21 27.52 -11.02 5.21
N TYR A 22 26.52 -10.17 4.96
CA TYR A 22 25.62 -10.32 3.82
C TYR A 22 26.35 -10.09 2.49
N ALA A 23 27.24 -9.10 2.42
CA ALA A 23 28.05 -8.82 1.24
C ALA A 23 29.06 -9.94 0.94
N GLU A 24 29.70 -10.50 1.97
CA GLU A 24 30.60 -11.65 1.87
C GLU A 24 29.87 -12.90 1.36
N ARG A 25 28.66 -13.18 1.90
CA ARG A 25 27.87 -14.35 1.48
C ARG A 25 27.24 -14.22 0.11
N TYR A 26 26.89 -13.00 -0.30
CA TYR A 26 26.19 -12.74 -1.56
C TYR A 26 26.84 -11.61 -2.35
N PRO A 27 28.08 -11.78 -2.83
CA PRO A 27 28.83 -10.72 -3.51
C PRO A 27 28.17 -10.26 -4.81
N ASN A 28 27.45 -11.16 -5.49
CA ASN A 28 26.80 -10.90 -6.78
C ASN A 28 25.37 -10.34 -6.67
N ARG A 29 24.89 -10.01 -5.47
CA ARG A 29 23.55 -9.45 -5.25
C ARG A 29 23.61 -7.95 -4.97
N THR A 30 22.51 -7.25 -5.24
CA THR A 30 22.33 -5.86 -4.83
C THR A 30 22.34 -5.77 -3.31
N GLN A 31 23.32 -5.06 -2.76
CA GLN A 31 23.53 -4.96 -1.32
C GLN A 31 22.48 -4.04 -0.67
N PRO A 32 21.67 -4.52 0.29
CA PRO A 32 20.73 -3.68 0.99
C PRO A 32 21.46 -2.59 1.80
N SER A 33 20.83 -1.42 1.93
CA SER A 33 21.40 -0.35 2.73
C SER A 33 21.36 -0.70 4.22
N ARG A 34 22.26 -0.11 5.02
CA ARG A 34 22.26 -0.22 6.49
C ARG A 34 20.89 0.08 7.11
N ARG A 35 20.16 1.04 6.54
CA ARG A 35 18.82 1.42 7.00
C ARG A 35 17.79 0.33 6.68
N ALA A 36 17.91 -0.33 5.53
CA ALA A 36 17.07 -1.48 5.20
C ALA A 36 17.28 -2.63 6.20
N PHE A 37 18.55 -2.95 6.52
CA PHE A 37 18.87 -3.93 7.57
C PHE A 37 18.26 -3.55 8.91
N LYS A 38 18.48 -2.32 9.38
CA LYS A 38 17.89 -1.84 10.65
C LYS A 38 16.37 -1.98 10.66
N ASN A 39 15.68 -1.52 9.62
CA ASN A 39 14.22 -1.59 9.54
C ASN A 39 13.71 -3.04 9.59
N VAL A 40 14.42 -3.97 8.96
CA VAL A 40 14.08 -5.40 8.99
C VAL A 40 14.28 -5.97 10.40
N CYS A 41 15.41 -5.69 11.06
CA CYS A 41 15.67 -6.12 12.43
C CYS A 41 14.63 -5.55 13.41
N ASP A 42 14.34 -4.24 13.33
CA ASP A 42 13.36 -3.55 14.17
C ASP A 42 11.97 -4.15 13.98
N LYS A 43 11.57 -4.42 12.73
CA LYS A 43 10.26 -5.00 12.40
C LYS A 43 10.14 -6.44 12.89
N LEU A 44 11.20 -7.24 12.75
CA LEU A 44 11.24 -8.61 13.27
C LEU A 44 11.16 -8.62 14.80
N GLY A 45 11.86 -7.71 15.48
CA GLY A 45 11.80 -7.58 16.94
C GLY A 45 10.43 -7.10 17.45
N GLN A 46 9.77 -6.19 16.74
CA GLN A 46 8.48 -5.64 17.17
C GLN A 46 7.28 -6.52 16.81
N THR A 47 7.32 -7.23 15.67
CA THR A 47 6.15 -7.93 15.14
C THR A 47 6.36 -9.41 14.88
N GLY A 48 7.60 -9.92 14.97
CA GLY A 48 7.94 -11.30 14.62
C GLY A 48 7.72 -11.66 13.16
N SER A 49 7.38 -10.68 12.30
CA SER A 49 6.99 -10.91 10.92
C SER A 49 7.55 -9.85 9.99
N LEU A 50 8.10 -10.31 8.86
CA LEU A 50 8.54 -9.42 7.79
C LEU A 50 7.42 -9.01 6.83
N ASN A 51 6.21 -9.54 7.02
CA ASN A 51 5.06 -9.26 6.16
C ASN A 51 4.84 -7.75 6.02
N THR A 52 4.84 -7.25 4.80
CA THR A 52 4.45 -5.86 4.53
C THR A 52 3.02 -5.69 4.99
N ARG A 53 2.76 -4.82 5.98
CA ARG A 53 1.39 -4.40 6.28
C ARG A 53 0.78 -3.96 4.95
N LYS A 54 -0.22 -4.71 4.46
CA LYS A 54 -1.02 -4.24 3.34
C LYS A 54 -1.51 -2.87 3.78
N SER A 55 -1.17 -1.84 3.02
CA SER A 55 -1.62 -0.50 3.36
C SER A 55 -3.15 -0.57 3.43
N GLU A 56 -3.70 -0.45 4.64
CA GLU A 56 -5.10 -0.07 4.88
C GLU A 56 -5.28 1.39 4.47
N ARG A 57 -4.73 1.77 3.33
CA ARG A 57 -5.20 2.96 2.65
C ARG A 57 -6.59 2.61 2.21
N GLU A 58 -7.56 2.98 3.04
CA GLU A 58 -8.94 3.11 2.63
C GLU A 58 -8.91 3.72 1.24
N LYS A 59 -9.40 2.96 0.27
CA LYS A 59 -9.51 3.46 -1.10
C LYS A 59 -10.50 4.61 -0.99
N ARG A 60 -10.01 5.85 -0.84
CA ARG A 60 -10.78 7.11 -0.94
C ARG A 60 -11.34 7.29 -2.35
N LYS A 61 -11.93 6.25 -2.96
CA LYS A 61 -12.31 6.24 -4.36
C LYS A 61 -13.70 6.78 -4.58
N THR A 62 -14.54 6.79 -3.55
CA THR A 62 -15.68 7.67 -3.47
C THR A 62 -16.03 7.90 -2.00
N ASN A 63 -16.21 9.15 -1.59
CA ASN A 63 -16.84 9.44 -0.31
C ASN A 63 -18.26 8.85 -0.34
N GLU A 64 -18.72 8.14 0.69
CA GLU A 64 -20.08 7.59 0.78
C GLU A 64 -21.15 8.65 0.45
N GLY A 65 -20.96 9.89 0.91
CA GLY A 65 -21.87 11.00 0.59
C GLY A 65 -21.93 11.33 -0.91
N ASN A 66 -20.82 11.14 -1.63
CA ASN A 66 -20.80 11.30 -3.09
C ASN A 66 -21.48 10.13 -3.80
N GLU A 67 -21.34 8.90 -3.29
CA GLU A 67 -22.05 7.72 -3.83
C GLU A 67 -23.55 7.88 -3.69
N ILE A 68 -24.02 8.18 -2.47
CA ILE A 68 -25.44 8.39 -2.17
C ILE A 68 -26.02 9.47 -3.09
N ARG A 69 -25.31 10.58 -3.27
CA ARG A 69 -25.77 11.69 -4.12
C ARG A 69 -25.88 11.28 -5.60
N VAL A 70 -24.86 10.59 -6.14
CA VAL A 70 -24.89 10.11 -7.53
C VAL A 70 -26.00 9.07 -7.73
N LEU A 71 -26.15 8.12 -6.81
CA LEU A 71 -27.19 7.09 -6.88
C LEU A 71 -28.59 7.68 -6.77
N THR A 72 -28.79 8.71 -5.94
CA THR A 72 -30.08 9.40 -5.80
C THR A 72 -30.46 10.11 -7.10
N MET A 73 -29.51 10.79 -7.75
CA MET A 73 -29.76 11.46 -9.04
C MET A 73 -30.13 10.48 -10.15
N VAL A 74 -29.46 9.32 -10.21
CA VAL A 74 -29.80 8.26 -11.17
C VAL A 74 -31.13 7.60 -10.83
N ALA A 75 -31.45 7.42 -9.56
CA ALA A 75 -32.75 6.88 -9.13
C ALA A 75 -33.92 7.81 -9.51
N GLN A 76 -33.72 9.14 -9.46
CA GLN A 76 -34.71 10.13 -9.88
C GLN A 76 -34.86 10.20 -11.41
N ASN A 77 -33.77 10.05 -12.15
CA ASN A 77 -33.78 10.02 -13.61
C ASN A 77 -32.72 9.03 -14.14
N PRO A 78 -33.12 7.79 -14.51
CA PRO A 78 -32.18 6.77 -14.99
C PRO A 78 -31.45 7.15 -16.28
N HIS A 79 -31.99 8.08 -17.06
CA HIS A 79 -31.41 8.54 -18.33
C HIS A 79 -30.49 9.76 -18.17
N ILE A 80 -30.24 10.22 -16.94
CA ILE A 80 -29.35 11.35 -16.68
C ILE A 80 -27.92 11.05 -17.14
N SER A 81 -27.32 11.98 -17.88
CA SER A 81 -25.96 11.77 -18.39
C SER A 81 -24.92 11.97 -17.28
N SER A 82 -23.81 11.21 -17.34
CA SER A 82 -22.68 11.39 -16.41
C SER A 82 -22.07 12.79 -16.44
N ARG A 83 -22.15 13.50 -17.57
CA ARG A 83 -21.75 14.92 -17.69
C ARG A 83 -22.70 15.85 -16.94
N GLN A 84 -24.00 15.54 -16.95
CA GLN A 84 -24.98 16.33 -16.24
C GLN A 84 -24.86 16.12 -14.72
N ILE A 85 -24.66 14.88 -14.27
CA ILE A 85 -24.34 14.59 -12.87
C ILE A 85 -23.09 15.36 -12.41
N GLU A 86 -22.03 15.42 -13.24
CA GLU A 86 -20.82 16.19 -12.90
C GLU A 86 -21.11 17.69 -12.71
N ARG A 87 -21.93 18.29 -13.58
CA ARG A 87 -22.30 19.71 -13.48
C ARG A 87 -23.13 20.01 -12.25
N GLU A 88 -24.09 19.14 -11.92
CA GLU A 88 -25.04 19.36 -10.82
C GLU A 88 -24.44 18.98 -9.44
N SER A 89 -23.60 17.95 -9.39
CA SER A 89 -22.99 17.49 -8.14
C SER A 89 -21.59 18.07 -7.89
N GLY A 90 -20.89 18.54 -8.93
CA GLY A 90 -19.47 18.90 -8.84
C GLY A 90 -18.53 17.70 -8.70
N ILE A 91 -19.05 16.47 -8.83
CA ILE A 91 -18.24 15.24 -8.81
C ILE A 91 -17.69 14.99 -10.21
N ASN A 92 -16.37 14.84 -10.33
CA ASN A 92 -15.72 14.57 -11.61
C ASN A 92 -16.36 13.37 -12.33
N ARG A 93 -16.60 13.50 -13.64
CA ARG A 93 -17.21 12.46 -14.49
C ARG A 93 -16.56 11.08 -14.33
N ARG A 94 -15.23 11.02 -14.19
CA ARG A 94 -14.50 9.74 -13.98
C ARG A 94 -14.80 9.10 -12.63
N SER A 95 -15.16 9.88 -11.63
CA SER A 95 -15.60 9.37 -10.33
C SER A 95 -17.05 8.92 -10.42
N VAL A 96 -17.94 9.72 -11.04
CA VAL A 96 -19.33 9.33 -11.34
C VAL A 96 -19.39 7.97 -12.04
N LEU A 97 -18.65 7.79 -13.13
CA LEU A 97 -18.61 6.52 -13.85
C LEU A 97 -18.08 5.36 -12.99
N ARG A 98 -17.09 5.61 -12.12
CA ARG A 98 -16.58 4.58 -11.21
C ARG A 98 -17.61 4.15 -10.17
N ILE A 99 -18.47 5.06 -9.72
CA ILE A 99 -19.58 4.74 -8.80
C ILE A 99 -20.62 3.88 -9.52
N LEU A 100 -20.96 4.22 -10.77
CA LEU A 100 -21.98 3.51 -11.54
C LEU A 100 -21.54 2.15 -12.09
N HIS A 101 -20.23 1.93 -12.23
CA HIS A 101 -19.66 0.65 -12.69
C HIS A 101 -19.15 -0.23 -11.54
N HIS A 102 -19.35 0.18 -10.28
CA HIS A 102 -19.01 -0.62 -9.11
C HIS A 102 -20.02 -1.75 -8.92
#